data_AF-A0A7S0AS14-F1
#
_entry.id   AF-A0A7S0AS14-F1
#
_cell.length_a   1.000
_cell.length_b   1.000
_cell.length_c   1.000
_cell.angle_alpha   90.00
_cell.angle_beta   90.00
_cell.angle_gamma   90.00
#
_symmetry.space_group_name_H-M   'P 1'
#
loop_
_entity.id
_entity.type
_entity.pdbx_description
1 polymer ?
#
loop_
_entity_poly.entity_id
_entity_poly.type
_entity_poly.pdbx_seq_one_letter_code
_entity_poly.pdbx_strand_id
1 'polypeptide(L)'
;PQQQQQQQQRGSSSSVHLWTRNTEDEVEEEALIAEQLSRSAAFFGEKGQAAVRGAFVIVVGLGAVGSAAASLLVRAGIRRVRLVDGALYMPNACHALAVAGDAGMPKVEVCRARFRAIMPCCEV
;
A
#
# COMPACT_ATOMS: atom_id res chain seq x y z
N PRO A 1 -13.39 -2.17 -53.79
CA PRO A 1 -12.60 -3.40 -53.50
C PRO A 1 -11.16 -3.15 -52.99
N GLN A 2 -10.50 -2.05 -53.36
CA GLN A 2 -9.10 -1.78 -52.95
C GLN A 2 -8.92 -0.92 -51.67
N GLN A 3 -9.98 -0.30 -51.13
CA GLN A 3 -9.88 0.50 -49.89
C GLN A 3 -10.10 -0.30 -48.59
N GLN A 4 -10.47 -1.58 -48.66
CA GLN A 4 -10.66 -2.44 -47.47
C GLN A 4 -9.39 -3.18 -47.02
N GLN A 5 -8.32 -3.21 -47.83
CA GLN A 5 -7.07 -3.88 -47.46
C GLN A 5 -6.09 -3.02 -46.65
N GLN A 6 -6.34 -1.70 -46.52
CA GLN A 6 -5.45 -0.80 -45.77
C GLN A 6 -5.83 -0.61 -44.30
N GLN A 7 -6.95 -1.17 -43.84
CA GLN A 7 -7.38 -1.13 -42.43
C GLN A 7 -6.91 -2.33 -41.59
N GLN A 8 -6.29 -3.35 -42.19
CA GLN A 8 -5.80 -4.54 -41.48
C GLN A 8 -4.36 -4.40 -40.93
N GLN A 9 -3.70 -3.24 -41.08
CA GLN A 9 -2.33 -3.01 -40.59
C GLN A 9 -2.23 -1.95 -39.48
N ARG A 10 -3.30 -1.74 -38.69
CA ARG A 10 -3.25 -0.97 -37.42
C ARG A 10 -3.52 -1.83 -36.19
N GLY A 11 -3.25 -3.13 -36.29
CA GLY A 11 -3.16 -4.06 -35.16
C GLY A 11 -1.71 -4.28 -34.74
N SER A 12 -0.92 -3.22 -34.57
CA SER A 12 0.39 -3.33 -33.92
C SER A 12 0.14 -3.43 -32.42
N SER A 13 0.05 -4.68 -31.93
CA SER A 13 0.11 -5.06 -30.52
C SER A 13 0.88 -4.04 -29.70
N SER A 14 0.17 -3.29 -28.86
CA SER A 14 0.78 -2.57 -27.75
C SER A 14 1.26 -3.63 -26.77
N SER A 15 2.42 -4.22 -27.06
CA SER A 15 3.13 -5.09 -26.14
C SER A 15 3.51 -4.24 -24.93
N VAL A 16 2.58 -4.17 -23.97
CA VAL A 16 2.86 -3.78 -22.59
C VAL A 16 4.04 -4.65 -22.19
N HIS A 17 5.24 -4.06 -22.18
CA HIS A 17 6.41 -4.70 -21.63
C HIS A 17 6.10 -4.86 -20.14
N LEU A 18 5.62 -6.03 -19.77
CA LEU A 18 5.59 -6.50 -18.39
C LEU A 18 7.05 -6.58 -17.96
N TRP A 19 7.54 -5.52 -17.32
CA TRP A 19 8.79 -5.56 -16.58
C TRP A 19 8.59 -6.55 -15.44
N THR A 20 9.04 -7.79 -15.63
CA THR A 20 9.27 -8.71 -14.53
C THR A 20 10.30 -8.06 -13.62
N ARG A 21 9.94 -7.80 -12.36
CA ARG A 21 10.90 -7.36 -11.34
C ARG A 21 12.04 -8.38 -11.33
N ASN A 22 13.27 -7.90 -11.51
CA ASN A 22 14.43 -8.76 -11.41
C ASN A 22 14.80 -8.92 -9.94
N THR A 23 15.53 -10.00 -9.61
CA THR A 23 15.96 -10.30 -8.24
C THR A 23 16.81 -9.19 -7.60
N GLU A 24 17.51 -8.40 -8.43
CA GLU A 24 18.31 -7.27 -7.98
C GLU A 24 17.43 -6.15 -7.40
N ASP A 25 16.31 -5.83 -8.07
CA ASP A 25 15.34 -4.82 -7.62
C ASP A 25 14.74 -5.20 -6.25
N GLU A 26 14.47 -6.48 -6.04
CA GLU A 26 13.90 -6.99 -4.77
C GLU A 26 14.89 -6.90 -3.61
N VAL A 27 16.18 -7.14 -3.88
CA VAL A 27 17.25 -7.02 -2.88
C VAL A 27 17.46 -5.55 -2.50
N GLU A 28 17.46 -4.65 -3.48
CA GLU A 28 17.55 -3.20 -3.23
C GLU A 28 16.33 -2.69 -2.44
N GLU A 29 15.12 -3.10 -2.79
CA GLU A 29 13.89 -2.73 -2.07
C GLU A 29 13.93 -3.19 -0.60
N GLU A 30 14.36 -4.43 -0.33
CA GLU A 30 14.47 -4.92 1.05
C GLU A 30 15.59 -4.21 1.83
N ALA A 31 16.70 -3.83 1.18
CA ALA A 31 17.75 -3.03 1.82
C ALA A 31 17.26 -1.62 2.21
N LEU A 32 16.50 -0.96 1.33
CA LEU A 32 15.87 0.33 1.63
C LEU A 32 14.84 0.21 2.77
N ILE A 33 14.04 -0.86 2.79
CA ILE A 33 13.09 -1.10 3.87
C ILE A 33 13.83 -1.38 5.19
N ALA A 34 14.94 -2.11 5.16
CA ALA A 34 15.76 -2.36 6.34
C ALA A 34 16.34 -1.04 6.90
N GLU A 35 16.76 -0.11 6.04
CA GLU A 35 17.21 1.22 6.44
C GLU A 35 16.07 2.03 7.08
N GLN A 36 14.89 2.07 6.44
CA GLN A 36 13.69 2.72 6.97
C GLN A 36 13.27 2.16 8.34
N LEU A 37 13.44 0.86 8.57
CA LEU A 37 13.06 0.17 9.80
C LEU A 37 14.18 0.09 10.85
N SER A 38 15.36 0.66 10.58
CA SER A 38 16.54 0.60 11.45
C SER A 38 16.26 0.92 12.92
N ARG A 39 15.45 1.94 13.19
CA ARG A 39 15.07 2.34 14.57
C ARG A 39 14.11 1.36 15.23
N SER A 40 13.15 0.81 14.47
CA SER A 40 12.22 -0.21 14.96
C SER A 40 12.99 -1.49 15.29
N ALA A 41 13.90 -1.90 14.40
CA ALA A 41 14.76 -3.06 14.59
C ALA A 41 15.70 -2.90 15.79
N ALA A 42 16.27 -1.71 16.02
CA ALA A 42 17.09 -1.44 17.19
C ALA A 42 16.32 -1.56 18.52
N PHE A 43 15.03 -1.22 18.52
CA PHE A 43 14.16 -1.33 19.70
C PHE A 43 13.69 -2.77 19.96
N PHE A 44 13.20 -3.46 18.93
CA PHE A 44 12.65 -4.82 19.06
C PHE A 44 13.70 -5.94 19.00
N GLY A 45 14.91 -5.62 18.52
CA GLY A 45 15.89 -6.60 18.07
C GLY A 45 15.45 -7.32 16.79
N GLU A 46 16.36 -8.06 16.16
CA GLU A 46 16.10 -8.76 14.90
C GLU A 46 14.92 -9.73 14.99
N LYS A 47 14.85 -10.54 16.05
CA LYS A 47 13.77 -11.50 16.26
C LYS A 47 12.41 -10.82 16.44
N GLY A 48 12.36 -9.74 17.20
CA GLY A 48 11.13 -8.99 17.41
C GLY A 48 10.67 -8.29 16.13
N GLN A 49 11.60 -7.68 15.40
CA GLN A 49 11.29 -7.05 14.11
C GLN A 49 10.82 -8.07 13.08
N ALA A 50 11.43 -9.27 13.03
CA ALA A 50 10.98 -10.35 12.16
C ALA A 50 9.55 -10.81 12.52
N ALA A 51 9.22 -10.92 13.80
CA ALA A 51 7.86 -11.22 14.25
C ALA A 51 6.85 -10.14 13.82
N VAL A 52 7.20 -8.85 13.94
CA VAL A 52 6.36 -7.74 13.47
C VAL A 52 6.18 -7.81 11.94
N ARG A 53 7.24 -8.00 11.16
CA ARG A 53 7.16 -8.11 9.69
C ARG A 53 6.31 -9.30 9.25
N GLY A 54 6.36 -10.42 9.97
CA GLY A 54 5.60 -11.64 9.67
C GLY A 54 4.13 -11.61 10.11
N ALA A 55 3.73 -10.65 10.95
CA ALA A 55 2.38 -10.57 11.48
C ALA A 55 1.35 -10.24 10.38
N PHE A 56 0.14 -10.79 10.55
CA PHE A 56 -1.04 -10.40 9.79
C PHE A 56 -2.05 -9.78 10.76
N VAL A 57 -2.42 -8.52 10.52
CA VAL A 57 -3.29 -7.76 11.43
C VAL A 57 -4.58 -7.37 10.72
N ILE A 58 -5.71 -7.50 11.42
CA ILE A 58 -7.01 -7.04 10.93
C ILE A 58 -7.45 -5.85 11.78
N VAL A 59 -7.74 -4.72 11.16
CA VAL A 59 -8.25 -3.51 11.82
C VAL A 59 -9.70 -3.30 11.42
N VAL A 60 -10.59 -3.38 12.40
CA VAL A 60 -12.03 -3.16 12.23
C VAL A 60 -12.39 -1.78 12.78
N GLY A 61 -12.85 -0.90 11.90
CA GLY A 61 -13.12 0.51 12.17
C GLY A 61 -11.90 1.39 11.89
N LEU A 62 -12.07 2.39 11.05
CA LEU A 62 -11.08 3.38 10.62
C LEU A 62 -11.51 4.78 11.04
N GLY A 63 -11.94 4.91 12.30
CA GLY A 63 -12.16 6.20 12.95
C GLY A 63 -10.84 6.89 13.33
N ALA A 64 -10.87 7.81 14.31
CA ALA A 64 -9.65 8.44 14.84
C ALA A 64 -8.61 7.41 15.30
N VAL A 65 -9.04 6.40 16.06
CA VAL A 65 -8.13 5.41 16.67
C VAL A 65 -7.65 4.39 15.65
N GLY A 66 -8.57 3.75 14.93
CA GLY A 66 -8.23 2.64 14.04
C GLY A 66 -7.33 3.06 12.88
N SER A 67 -7.59 4.22 12.27
CA SER A 67 -6.74 4.74 11.19
C SER A 67 -5.34 5.14 11.69
N ALA A 68 -5.23 5.71 12.90
CA ALA A 68 -3.95 6.01 13.53
C ALA A 68 -3.17 4.74 13.88
N ALA A 69 -3.83 3.77 14.51
CA ALA A 69 -3.24 2.48 14.87
C ALA A 69 -2.73 1.73 13.63
N ALA A 70 -3.55 1.64 12.57
CA ALA A 70 -3.16 1.01 11.31
C ALA A 70 -1.94 1.70 10.68
N SER A 71 -1.87 3.04 10.70
CA SER A 71 -0.70 3.78 10.20
C SER A 71 0.58 3.44 10.97
N LEU A 72 0.50 3.35 12.30
CA LEU A 72 1.66 2.99 13.13
C LEU A 72 2.09 1.54 12.89
N LEU A 73 1.15 0.61 12.74
CA LEU A 73 1.42 -0.79 12.41
C LEU A 73 2.15 -0.94 11.07
N VAL A 74 1.67 -0.25 10.03
CA VAL A 74 2.32 -0.23 8.72
C VAL A 74 3.72 0.40 8.80
N ARG A 75 3.88 1.49 9.54
CA ARG A 75 5.18 2.16 9.76
C ARG A 75 6.16 1.32 10.57
N ALA A 76 5.68 0.44 11.45
CA ALA A 76 6.50 -0.52 12.18
C ALA A 76 6.98 -1.70 11.30
N GLY A 77 6.47 -1.80 10.07
CA GLY A 77 6.92 -2.76 9.07
C GLY A 77 6.07 -4.01 8.94
N ILE A 78 4.83 -4.02 9.43
CA ILE A 78 3.89 -5.13 9.14
C ILE A 78 3.71 -5.28 7.63
N ARG A 79 3.86 -6.50 7.12
CA ARG A 79 3.74 -6.77 5.68
C ARG A 79 2.31 -7.04 5.22
N ARG A 80 1.39 -7.39 6.13
CA ARG A 80 0.00 -7.70 5.78
C ARG A 80 -0.98 -7.09 6.78
N VAL A 81 -1.88 -6.25 6.29
CA VAL A 81 -2.97 -5.68 7.08
C VAL A 81 -4.28 -5.76 6.31
N ARG A 82 -5.36 -6.14 6.97
CA ARG A 82 -6.71 -6.10 6.40
C ARG A 82 -7.52 -5.01 7.09
N LEU A 83 -8.11 -4.13 6.30
CA LEU A 83 -8.91 -3.02 6.80
C LEU A 83 -10.39 -3.30 6.58
N VAL A 84 -11.21 -3.06 7.60
CA VAL A 84 -12.67 -3.24 7.54
C VAL A 84 -13.34 -1.98 8.07
N ASP A 85 -13.95 -1.19 7.19
CA ASP A 85 -14.81 -0.06 7.54
C ASP A 85 -15.86 0.14 6.43
N GLY A 86 -17.10 0.41 6.81
CA GLY A 86 -18.23 0.59 5.87
C GLY A 86 -18.62 2.04 5.63
N ALA A 87 -17.90 3.01 6.21
CA ALA A 87 -18.23 4.43 6.14
C ALA A 87 -17.35 5.21 5.15
N LEU A 88 -17.90 6.31 4.65
CA LEU A 88 -17.16 7.31 3.90
C LEU A 88 -16.48 8.31 4.85
N TYR A 89 -15.39 8.91 4.40
CA TYR A 89 -14.81 10.07 5.08
C TYR A 89 -15.60 11.33 4.73
N MET A 90 -16.02 12.06 5.76
CA MET A 90 -16.63 13.39 5.67
C MET A 90 -15.76 14.37 6.48
N PRO A 91 -15.76 15.69 6.19
CA PRO A 91 -14.94 16.66 6.94
C PRO A 91 -15.17 16.69 8.46
N ASN A 92 -16.35 16.28 8.93
CA ASN A 92 -16.68 16.15 10.36
C ASN A 92 -16.41 14.75 10.95
N ALA A 93 -15.94 13.80 10.14
CA ALA A 93 -15.66 12.44 10.58
C ALA A 93 -14.26 12.35 11.20
N CYS A 94 -14.17 11.66 12.34
CA CYS A 94 -12.87 11.35 12.95
C CYS A 94 -12.08 10.37 12.08
N HIS A 95 -10.99 10.82 11.44
CA HIS A 95 -10.07 10.01 10.65
C HIS A 95 -8.67 10.62 10.67
N ALA A 96 -7.65 9.86 11.10
CA ALA A 96 -6.31 10.40 11.37
C ALA A 96 -5.48 10.68 10.11
N LEU A 97 -5.82 10.07 8.97
CA LEU A 97 -5.01 10.12 7.74
C LEU A 97 -5.69 10.86 6.58
N ALA A 98 -6.94 11.29 6.77
CA ALA A 98 -7.69 11.91 5.70
C ALA A 98 -7.33 13.39 5.60
N VAL A 99 -7.33 13.91 4.38
CA VAL A 99 -7.19 15.34 4.09
C VAL A 99 -8.47 15.84 3.43
N ALA A 100 -8.61 17.17 3.29
CA ALA A 100 -9.84 17.78 2.74
C ALA A 100 -10.24 17.20 1.36
N GLY A 101 -9.25 16.86 0.52
CA GLY A 101 -9.48 16.26 -0.80
C GLY A 101 -10.04 14.83 -0.80
N ASP A 102 -10.05 14.14 0.34
CA ASP A 102 -10.56 12.76 0.44
C ASP A 102 -12.07 12.70 0.73
N ALA A 103 -12.75 13.86 0.85
CA ALA A 103 -14.17 13.92 1.21
C ALA A 103 -15.03 13.11 0.24
N GLY A 104 -15.85 12.20 0.78
CA GLY A 104 -16.71 11.29 0.01
C GLY A 104 -16.06 9.95 -0.33
N MET A 105 -14.76 9.77 -0.06
CA MET A 105 -14.08 8.50 -0.32
C MET A 105 -14.32 7.48 0.80
N PRO A 106 -14.36 6.17 0.50
CA PRO A 106 -14.35 5.14 1.52
C PRO A 106 -13.11 5.26 2.41
N LYS A 107 -13.28 5.20 3.74
CA LYS A 107 -12.16 5.31 4.68
C LYS A 107 -11.07 4.26 4.46
N VAL A 108 -11.47 3.07 4.01
CA VAL A 108 -10.56 1.99 3.63
C VAL A 108 -9.64 2.42 2.49
N GLU A 109 -10.19 3.03 1.43
CA GLU A 109 -9.39 3.46 0.28
C GLU A 109 -8.46 4.62 0.62
N VAL A 110 -8.90 5.54 1.49
CA VAL A 110 -8.03 6.62 2.01
C VAL A 110 -6.83 6.03 2.74
N CYS A 111 -7.06 5.12 3.69
CA CYS A 111 -5.97 4.44 4.41
C CYS A 111 -5.07 3.66 3.46
N ARG A 112 -5.65 2.90 2.51
CA ARG A 112 -4.91 2.10 1.53
C ARG A 112 -3.97 2.95 0.69
N ALA A 113 -4.45 4.07 0.15
CA ALA A 113 -3.63 4.99 -0.64
C ALA A 113 -2.45 5.55 0.18
N ARG A 114 -2.70 5.92 1.45
CA ARG A 114 -1.65 6.43 2.36
C ARG A 114 -0.64 5.34 2.71
N PHE A 115 -1.07 4.11 2.98
CA PHE A 115 -0.20 3.00 3.35
C PHE A 115 0.72 2.58 2.20
N ARG A 116 0.21 2.54 0.96
CA ARG A 116 1.04 2.28 -0.22
C ARG A 116 2.14 3.32 -0.43
N ALA A 117 1.88 4.58 -0.08
CA ALA A 117 2.89 5.63 -0.15
C ALA A 117 3.94 5.55 0.98
N ILE A 118 3.57 4.97 2.14
CA ILE A 118 4.45 4.84 3.32
C ILE A 118 5.30 3.56 3.28
N MET A 119 4.69 2.45 2.86
CA MET A 119 5.28 1.12 2.86
C MET A 119 4.78 0.35 1.64
N PRO A 120 5.39 0.54 0.45
CA PRO A 120 4.95 -0.07 -0.80
C PRO A 120 4.86 -1.60 -0.75
N CYS A 121 5.70 -2.24 0.08
CA CYS A 121 5.72 -3.69 0.25
C CYS A 121 4.61 -4.24 1.18
N CYS A 122 3.76 -3.38 1.74
CA CYS A 122 2.66 -3.79 2.63
C CYS A 122 1.44 -4.19 1.78
N GLU A 123 0.97 -5.41 1.98
CA GLU A 123 -0.29 -5.91 1.46
C GLU A 123 -1.45 -5.34 2.29
N VAL A 124 -2.27 -4.50 1.64
CA VAL A 124 -3.44 -3.81 2.22
C VAL A 124 -4.71 -4.11 1.42
#